data_AF-A0A961WBR0-F1
#
_entry.id   AF-A0A961WBR0-F1
#
_cell.length_a   1.000
_cell.length_b   1.000
_cell.length_c   1.000
_cell.angle_alpha   90.00
_cell.angle_beta   90.00
_cell.angle_gamma   90.00
#
_symmetry.space_group_name_H-M   'P 1'
#
loop_
_entity.id
_entity.type
_entity.pdbx_description
1 polymer ?
#
loop_
_entity_poly.entity_id
_entity_poly.type
_entity_poly.pdbx_seq_one_letter_code
_entity_poly.pdbx_strand_id
1 'polypeptide(L)'
;MPLPDASQVFAPPNSPAVPIHLVRSPAEIERIETLTPAQRAWIAASGFKAGSAQHVLLPGASGEVEACIFSIKGDGQPSGDGAWLVGDLAAKLPAGTYRLEGLDDPKLLEAAAVSWGLGSYAFERYSKSKENAAGKPCLQLGDDALARRVKTIVESVWLGRDMITTPANDLGPAEIEAYVRALADRHGAECNAVVGDELLAQNYPLIHAVGRASTRPPRLIELSWGREGAPAVTLVGKGICFDTGGLDIKPASAMLMMKKDMGGSAVAVSLAAMIMGLGVDVRLRVLIAAAENSVAGNAFRPGDVLPSRAGLTVEIGNTDAEGRLVLADALARAGEDKPAVVATFATLTGAARVALGPDLPAMFSTDDAAAESVARQGLTAADPVWRMPFWPGYERNLDSSIADMNNVSDGPFAGAVTAALFLKRFAPSDATYMHFDLFGWRQARKPLGPKGGEPQVARAMLAYIESLVLRH
;
A
#
# COMPACT_ATOMS: atom_id res chain seq x y z
N MET A 1 10.19 0.80 16.69
CA MET A 1 9.58 -0.43 16.13
C MET A 1 10.57 -1.07 15.17
N PRO A 2 10.75 -2.40 15.18
CA PRO A 2 11.63 -3.04 14.20
C PRO A 2 11.05 -2.88 12.80
N LEU A 3 11.88 -2.44 11.85
CA LEU A 3 11.54 -2.44 10.43
C LEU A 3 11.77 -3.84 9.85
N PRO A 4 10.97 -4.27 8.86
CA PRO A 4 11.14 -5.59 8.25
C PRO A 4 12.52 -5.78 7.61
N ASP A 5 12.95 -7.03 7.54
CA ASP A 5 14.17 -7.47 6.87
C ASP A 5 13.84 -8.62 5.92
N ALA A 6 14.03 -8.39 4.62
CA ALA A 6 13.77 -9.38 3.57
C ALA A 6 15.00 -10.26 3.26
N SER A 7 16.12 -10.08 3.97
CA SER A 7 17.35 -10.87 3.77
C SER A 7 17.10 -12.39 3.87
N GLN A 8 16.17 -12.82 4.72
CA GLN A 8 15.81 -14.23 4.91
C GLN A 8 15.15 -14.92 3.70
N VAL A 9 14.73 -14.18 2.67
CA VAL A 9 14.08 -14.74 1.46
C VAL A 9 14.91 -14.52 0.19
N PHE A 10 16.10 -13.93 0.34
CA PHE A 10 17.02 -13.65 -0.77
C PHE A 10 18.42 -14.17 -0.46
N ALA A 11 19.08 -14.71 -1.49
CA ALA A 11 20.46 -15.17 -1.39
C ALA A 11 21.42 -14.19 -2.12
N PRO A 12 22.68 -14.09 -1.68
CA PRO A 12 23.69 -13.30 -2.39
C PRO A 12 23.90 -13.76 -3.84
N PRO A 13 24.36 -12.84 -4.72
CA PRO A 13 24.82 -13.21 -6.05
C PRO A 13 25.84 -14.35 -6.00
N ASN A 14 25.85 -15.21 -7.02
CA ASN A 14 26.77 -16.36 -7.18
C ASN A 14 26.64 -17.52 -6.16
N SER A 15 25.72 -17.45 -5.19
CA SER A 15 25.34 -18.63 -4.39
C SER A 15 24.95 -19.82 -5.28
N PRO A 16 25.37 -21.07 -4.99
CA PRO A 16 24.85 -22.25 -5.68
C PRO A 16 23.32 -22.27 -5.61
N ALA A 17 22.67 -22.37 -6.77
CA ALA A 17 21.23 -22.22 -6.88
C ALA A 17 20.62 -23.29 -7.81
N VAL A 18 19.36 -23.64 -7.55
CA VAL A 18 18.54 -24.47 -8.44
C VAL A 18 17.85 -23.55 -9.47
N PRO A 19 17.99 -23.78 -10.79
CA PRO A 19 17.32 -22.98 -11.80
C PRO A 19 15.79 -23.18 -11.76
N ILE A 20 15.07 -22.07 -11.77
CA ILE A 20 13.63 -21.99 -12.03
C ILE A 20 13.47 -21.46 -13.46
N HIS A 21 13.18 -22.36 -14.39
CA HIS A 21 12.88 -22.00 -15.77
C HIS A 21 11.44 -21.49 -15.87
N LEU A 22 11.32 -20.19 -16.14
CA LEU A 22 10.05 -19.51 -16.32
C LEU A 22 9.58 -19.70 -17.76
N VAL A 23 8.40 -20.32 -17.95
CA VAL A 23 7.88 -20.67 -19.28
C VAL A 23 6.44 -20.20 -19.50
N ARG A 24 6.16 -19.70 -20.69
CA ARG A 24 4.84 -19.24 -21.16
C ARG A 24 4.15 -20.26 -22.06
N SER A 25 4.93 -21.16 -22.68
CA SER A 25 4.40 -22.16 -23.60
C SER A 25 5.21 -23.47 -23.56
N PRO A 26 4.64 -24.60 -24.02
CA PRO A 26 5.38 -25.86 -24.16
C PRO A 26 6.63 -25.73 -25.06
N ALA A 27 6.56 -24.87 -26.09
CA ALA A 27 7.68 -24.66 -27.01
C ALA A 27 8.92 -24.05 -26.33
N GLU A 28 8.73 -23.30 -25.24
CA GLU A 28 9.85 -22.74 -24.46
C GLU A 28 10.54 -23.83 -23.63
N ILE A 29 9.81 -24.85 -23.16
CA ILE A 29 10.40 -25.99 -22.45
C ILE A 29 11.36 -26.76 -23.37
N GLU A 30 10.98 -26.94 -24.64
CA GLU A 30 11.82 -27.65 -25.60
C GLU A 30 13.15 -26.95 -25.89
N ARG A 31 13.21 -25.62 -25.74
CA ARG A 31 14.43 -24.83 -25.94
C ARG A 31 15.40 -24.86 -24.76
N ILE A 32 15.03 -25.43 -23.62
CA ILE A 32 15.90 -25.50 -22.46
C ILE A 32 16.92 -26.63 -22.67
N GLU A 33 18.12 -26.31 -23.15
CA GLU A 33 19.15 -27.30 -23.51
C GLU A 33 19.70 -28.08 -22.30
N THR A 34 19.60 -27.51 -21.10
CA THR A 34 20.10 -28.12 -19.85
C THR A 34 19.24 -29.28 -19.35
N LEU A 35 18.02 -29.49 -19.88
CA LEU A 35 17.13 -30.57 -19.44
C LEU A 35 17.52 -31.92 -20.03
N THR A 36 17.70 -32.91 -19.15
CA THR A 36 17.97 -34.30 -19.54
C THR A 36 16.74 -34.99 -20.15
N PRO A 37 16.91 -36.06 -20.94
CA PRO A 37 15.78 -36.85 -21.45
C PRO A 37 14.85 -37.38 -20.34
N ALA A 38 15.42 -37.77 -19.19
CA ALA A 38 14.64 -38.21 -18.03
C ALA A 38 13.77 -37.09 -17.45
N GLN A 39 14.31 -35.87 -17.35
CA GLN A 39 13.57 -34.71 -16.88
C GLN A 39 12.46 -34.29 -17.84
N ARG A 40 12.68 -34.38 -19.17
CA ARG A 40 11.61 -34.14 -20.17
C ARG A 40 10.48 -35.16 -20.03
N ALA A 41 10.83 -36.44 -19.90
CA ALA A 41 9.84 -37.49 -19.64
C ALA A 41 9.09 -37.27 -18.33
N TRP A 42 9.77 -36.80 -17.27
CA TRP A 42 9.17 -36.46 -15.99
C TRP A 42 8.17 -35.31 -16.11
N ILE A 43 8.49 -34.24 -16.83
CA ILE A 43 7.55 -33.13 -17.09
C ILE A 43 6.27 -33.66 -17.74
N ALA A 44 6.40 -34.48 -18.78
CA ALA A 44 5.25 -35.08 -19.45
C ALA A 44 4.44 -36.00 -18.53
N ALA A 45 5.10 -36.86 -17.74
CA ALA A 45 4.46 -37.81 -16.84
C ALA A 45 3.80 -37.14 -15.62
N SER A 46 4.34 -36.00 -15.15
CA SER A 46 3.78 -35.24 -14.02
C SER A 46 2.42 -34.60 -14.33
N GLY A 47 2.03 -34.55 -15.61
CA GLY A 47 0.84 -33.85 -16.06
C GLY A 47 0.96 -32.33 -16.01
N PHE A 48 2.18 -31.79 -15.92
CA PHE A 48 2.45 -30.35 -15.98
C PHE A 48 1.87 -29.74 -17.25
N LYS A 49 1.07 -28.67 -17.08
CA LYS A 49 0.48 -27.92 -18.19
C LYS A 49 0.98 -26.49 -18.19
N ALA A 50 1.88 -26.17 -19.13
CA ALA A 50 2.25 -24.79 -19.41
C ALA A 50 0.99 -23.97 -19.73
N GLY A 51 0.80 -22.85 -19.02
CA GLY A 51 -0.38 -22.01 -19.13
C GLY A 51 -1.31 -22.01 -17.91
N SER A 52 -0.97 -22.74 -16.85
CA SER A 52 -1.64 -22.70 -15.55
C SER A 52 -0.61 -22.36 -14.47
N ALA A 53 -0.97 -21.67 -13.39
CA ALA A 53 -0.06 -21.26 -12.30
C ALA A 53 0.48 -22.47 -11.48
N GLN A 54 1.17 -23.36 -12.18
CA GLN A 54 1.70 -24.63 -11.76
C GLN A 54 3.22 -24.60 -11.88
N HIS A 55 3.85 -25.41 -11.04
CA HIS A 55 5.27 -25.69 -11.10
C HIS A 55 5.47 -27.21 -11.12
N VAL A 56 6.61 -27.64 -11.63
CA VAL A 56 7.08 -29.02 -11.49
C VAL A 56 8.53 -29.00 -11.07
N LEU A 57 8.84 -29.72 -9.99
CA LEU A 57 10.21 -29.97 -9.54
C LEU A 57 10.78 -31.13 -10.35
N LEU A 58 12.00 -30.94 -10.86
CA LEU A 58 12.71 -31.92 -11.66
C LEU A 58 13.79 -32.57 -10.80
N PRO A 59 13.75 -33.90 -10.61
CA PRO A 59 14.76 -34.60 -9.84
C PRO A 59 16.07 -34.70 -10.63
N GLY A 60 17.18 -34.64 -9.91
CA GLY A 60 18.48 -35.08 -10.40
C GLY A 60 18.68 -36.59 -10.21
N ALA A 61 19.83 -37.10 -10.65
CA ALA A 61 20.12 -38.53 -10.65
C ALA A 61 20.11 -39.17 -9.25
N SER A 62 20.41 -38.40 -8.20
CA SER A 62 20.38 -38.84 -6.79
C SER A 62 19.08 -38.49 -6.05
N GLY A 63 18.07 -37.94 -6.73
CA GLY A 63 16.75 -37.65 -6.17
C GLY A 63 16.60 -36.27 -5.51
N GLU A 64 17.66 -35.46 -5.47
CA GLU A 64 17.60 -34.04 -5.15
C GLU A 64 16.84 -33.23 -6.20
N VAL A 65 16.40 -32.02 -5.84
CA VAL A 65 15.81 -31.09 -6.79
C VAL A 65 16.93 -30.43 -7.60
N GLU A 66 16.99 -30.69 -8.91
CA GLU A 66 18.03 -30.15 -9.80
C GLU A 66 17.52 -28.97 -10.63
N ALA A 67 16.22 -28.90 -10.90
CA ALA A 67 15.59 -27.78 -11.60
C ALA A 67 14.10 -27.65 -11.24
N CYS A 68 13.49 -26.51 -11.59
CA CYS A 68 12.06 -26.29 -11.51
C CYS A 68 11.57 -25.67 -12.81
N ILE A 69 10.44 -26.15 -13.36
CA ILE A 69 9.71 -25.42 -14.40
C ILE A 69 8.53 -24.71 -13.74
N PHE A 70 8.37 -23.42 -14.00
CA PHE A 70 7.22 -22.65 -13.52
C PHE A 70 6.55 -21.92 -14.67
N SER A 71 5.22 -22.04 -14.76
CA SER A 71 4.50 -21.36 -15.83
C SER A 71 4.07 -19.95 -15.45
N ILE A 72 4.49 -18.97 -16.26
CA ILE A 72 4.19 -17.55 -16.11
C ILE A 72 3.30 -17.00 -17.26
N LYS A 73 2.42 -17.82 -17.84
CA LYS A 73 1.57 -17.39 -18.96
C LYS A 73 0.43 -16.48 -18.48
N GLY A 74 0.18 -15.40 -19.24
CA GLY A 74 -0.97 -14.51 -19.04
C GLY A 74 -0.63 -13.29 -18.19
N ASP A 75 -1.66 -12.64 -17.67
CA ASP A 75 -1.51 -11.48 -16.81
C ASP A 75 -1.21 -11.91 -15.37
N GLY A 76 -0.33 -11.15 -14.70
CA GLY A 76 -0.11 -11.23 -13.27
C GLY A 76 -1.40 -11.00 -12.48
N GLN A 77 -1.45 -11.49 -11.24
CA GLN A 77 -2.55 -11.19 -10.33
C GLN A 77 -2.15 -10.10 -9.31
N PRO A 78 -2.90 -9.00 -9.16
CA PRO A 78 -4.20 -8.73 -9.79
C PRO A 78 -4.14 -8.19 -11.23
N SER A 79 -2.98 -7.72 -11.69
CA SER A 79 -2.73 -7.24 -13.07
C SER A 79 -1.24 -7.36 -13.44
N GLY A 80 -0.87 -6.98 -14.67
CA GLY A 80 0.52 -6.85 -15.13
C GLY A 80 1.04 -8.09 -15.86
N ASP A 81 2.36 -8.20 -16.04
CA ASP A 81 2.97 -9.37 -16.70
C ASP A 81 2.93 -10.63 -15.81
N GLY A 82 2.90 -11.82 -16.43
CA GLY A 82 2.94 -13.10 -15.74
C GLY A 82 4.17 -13.33 -14.85
N ALA A 83 5.25 -12.54 -15.00
CA ALA A 83 6.37 -12.49 -14.04
C ALA A 83 5.89 -12.28 -12.59
N TRP A 84 4.79 -11.55 -12.38
CA TRP A 84 4.21 -11.36 -11.05
C TRP A 84 3.61 -12.64 -10.44
N LEU A 85 3.48 -13.73 -11.20
CA LEU A 85 3.06 -15.03 -10.66
C LEU A 85 4.16 -15.70 -9.82
N VAL A 86 5.42 -15.26 -9.92
CA VAL A 86 6.56 -15.91 -9.24
C VAL A 86 6.42 -15.94 -7.71
N GLY A 87 5.74 -14.98 -7.10
CA GLY A 87 5.47 -14.98 -5.66
C GLY A 87 4.67 -16.18 -5.16
N ASP A 88 3.93 -16.86 -6.03
CA ASP A 88 3.24 -18.11 -5.67
C ASP A 88 4.21 -19.26 -5.37
N LEU A 89 5.44 -19.21 -5.90
CA LEU A 89 6.47 -20.24 -5.68
C LEU A 89 7.08 -20.17 -4.29
N ALA A 90 7.21 -18.97 -3.72
CA ALA A 90 7.86 -18.76 -2.43
C ALA A 90 7.24 -19.56 -1.28
N ALA A 91 5.94 -19.89 -1.39
CA ALA A 91 5.22 -20.71 -0.41
C ALA A 91 5.13 -22.20 -0.78
N LYS A 92 5.55 -22.58 -1.99
CA LYS A 92 5.37 -23.94 -2.56
C LYS A 92 6.68 -24.70 -2.70
N LEU A 93 7.80 -24.00 -2.89
CA LEU A 93 9.09 -24.62 -3.06
C LEU A 93 9.67 -25.11 -1.72
N PRO A 94 10.42 -26.23 -1.73
CA PRO A 94 11.16 -26.67 -0.56
C PRO A 94 12.29 -25.68 -0.22
N ALA A 95 12.88 -25.83 0.96
CA ALA A 95 14.02 -25.02 1.34
C ALA A 95 15.20 -25.20 0.37
N GLY A 96 15.89 -24.10 0.07
CA GLY A 96 16.99 -24.09 -0.87
C GLY A 96 17.17 -22.72 -1.52
N THR A 97 18.27 -22.56 -2.25
CA THR A 97 18.53 -21.36 -3.05
C THR A 97 18.11 -21.61 -4.48
N TYR A 98 17.38 -20.66 -5.07
CA TYR A 98 16.86 -20.74 -6.42
C TYR A 98 17.30 -19.54 -7.25
N ARG A 99 17.40 -19.69 -8.58
CA ARG A 99 17.62 -18.57 -9.51
C ARG A 99 16.60 -18.59 -10.63
N LEU A 100 16.21 -17.42 -11.13
CA LEU A 100 15.27 -17.33 -12.25
C LEU A 100 16.02 -17.46 -13.58
N GLU A 101 15.46 -18.24 -14.50
CA GLU A 101 15.92 -18.41 -15.86
C GLU A 101 14.76 -18.12 -16.83
N GLY A 102 15.05 -17.61 -18.03
CA GLY A 102 14.04 -17.34 -19.06
C GLY A 102 13.40 -15.93 -19.01
N LEU A 103 14.06 -14.97 -18.36
CA LEU A 103 13.70 -13.54 -18.37
C LEU A 103 14.91 -12.69 -18.72
N ASP A 104 15.00 -12.26 -19.99
CA ASP A 104 16.09 -11.39 -20.46
C ASP A 104 15.80 -9.90 -20.24
N ASP A 105 14.52 -9.52 -20.08
CA ASP A 105 14.13 -8.14 -19.77
C ASP A 105 14.39 -7.85 -18.28
N PRO A 106 15.30 -6.90 -17.94
CA PRO A 106 15.60 -6.54 -16.56
C PRO A 106 14.37 -6.10 -15.75
N LYS A 107 13.37 -5.48 -16.39
CA LYS A 107 12.13 -5.06 -15.71
C LYS A 107 11.26 -6.25 -15.31
N LEU A 108 11.21 -7.28 -16.16
CA LEU A 108 10.48 -8.51 -15.84
C LEU A 108 11.22 -9.32 -14.77
N LEU A 109 12.55 -9.32 -14.81
CA LEU A 109 13.37 -9.95 -13.78
C LEU A 109 13.15 -9.27 -12.41
N GLU A 110 13.13 -7.93 -12.37
CA GLU A 110 12.78 -7.17 -11.17
C GLU A 110 11.36 -7.49 -10.69
N ALA A 111 10.36 -7.47 -11.58
CA ALA A 111 8.97 -7.79 -11.24
C ALA A 111 8.83 -9.20 -10.62
N ALA A 112 9.51 -10.19 -11.20
CA ALA A 112 9.53 -11.56 -10.68
C ALA A 112 10.22 -11.65 -9.30
N ALA A 113 11.35 -10.96 -9.11
CA ALA A 113 12.08 -10.94 -7.85
C ALA A 113 11.32 -10.20 -6.73
N VAL A 114 10.68 -9.07 -7.05
CA VAL A 114 9.77 -8.38 -6.13
C VAL A 114 8.60 -9.30 -5.80
N SER A 115 7.98 -9.94 -6.80
CA SER A 115 6.87 -10.87 -6.57
C SER A 115 7.25 -12.00 -5.62
N TRP A 116 8.42 -12.62 -5.83
CA TRP A 116 8.97 -13.62 -4.91
C TRP A 116 9.01 -13.11 -3.46
N GLY A 117 9.62 -11.95 -3.23
CA GLY A 117 9.71 -11.36 -1.90
C GLY A 117 8.33 -11.06 -1.31
N LEU A 118 7.42 -10.48 -2.09
CA LEU A 118 6.06 -10.19 -1.62
C LEU A 118 5.28 -11.47 -1.28
N GLY A 119 5.39 -12.52 -2.09
CA GLY A 119 4.75 -13.82 -1.89
C GLY A 119 5.28 -14.59 -0.67
N SER A 120 6.53 -14.30 -0.27
CA SER A 120 7.22 -14.88 0.90
C SER A 120 6.76 -14.29 2.24
N TYR A 121 5.99 -13.20 2.24
CA TYR A 121 5.55 -12.53 3.45
C TYR A 121 4.76 -13.46 4.39
N ALA A 122 5.10 -13.40 5.68
CA ALA A 122 4.36 -14.04 6.76
C ALA A 122 4.29 -13.09 7.97
N PHE A 123 3.11 -12.96 8.55
CA PHE A 123 2.92 -12.18 9.77
C PHE A 123 2.99 -13.08 11.01
N GLU A 124 4.13 -13.08 11.68
CA GLU A 124 4.44 -14.05 12.75
C GLU A 124 4.51 -13.45 14.16
N ARG A 125 4.08 -12.20 14.33
CA ARG A 125 4.17 -11.44 15.59
C ARG A 125 3.44 -12.10 16.77
N TYR A 126 2.30 -12.74 16.53
CA TYR A 126 1.43 -13.30 17.58
C TYR A 126 1.40 -14.84 17.61
N SER A 127 1.74 -15.46 16.49
CA SER A 127 1.86 -16.91 16.37
C SER A 127 2.95 -17.17 15.35
N LYS A 128 3.97 -17.92 15.74
CA LYS A 128 4.92 -18.45 14.78
C LYS A 128 4.18 -19.41 13.86
N SER A 129 4.48 -19.38 12.57
CA SER A 129 4.11 -20.51 11.73
C SER A 129 4.82 -21.76 12.25
N LYS A 130 4.26 -22.94 11.99
CA LYS A 130 5.04 -24.18 12.13
C LYS A 130 6.12 -24.09 11.05
N GLU A 131 7.25 -23.47 11.36
CA GLU A 131 8.38 -23.43 10.44
C GLU A 131 8.71 -24.87 10.05
N ASN A 132 8.86 -25.11 8.75
CA ASN A 132 9.52 -26.32 8.33
C ASN A 132 10.91 -26.30 8.95
N ALA A 133 11.25 -27.30 9.76
CA ALA A 133 12.61 -27.46 10.30
C ALA A 133 13.69 -27.47 9.20
N ALA A 134 13.28 -27.66 7.94
CA ALA A 134 14.10 -27.61 6.74
C ALA A 134 14.47 -26.18 6.26
N GLY A 135 13.86 -25.10 6.76
CA GLY A 135 14.12 -23.72 6.32
C GLY A 135 13.13 -23.17 5.28
N LYS A 136 13.43 -21.98 4.73
CA LYS A 136 12.62 -21.28 3.70
C LYS A 136 13.35 -21.29 2.34
N PRO A 137 12.63 -21.28 1.20
CA PRO A 137 13.26 -21.05 -0.10
C PRO A 137 13.77 -19.61 -0.21
N CYS A 138 14.95 -19.43 -0.80
CA CYS A 138 15.58 -18.13 -1.04
C CYS A 138 15.79 -17.91 -2.54
N LEU A 139 15.60 -16.67 -3.01
CA LEU A 139 15.89 -16.30 -4.38
C LEU A 139 17.25 -15.61 -4.50
N GLN A 140 18.12 -16.13 -5.36
CA GLN A 140 19.35 -15.47 -5.77
C GLN A 140 19.02 -14.22 -6.59
N LEU A 141 19.57 -13.08 -6.18
CA LEU A 141 19.51 -11.83 -6.94
C LEU A 141 20.75 -11.70 -7.81
N GLY A 142 20.56 -11.24 -9.06
CA GLY A 142 21.62 -11.25 -10.08
C GLY A 142 22.78 -10.30 -9.76
N ASP A 143 22.47 -9.05 -9.44
CA ASP A 143 23.46 -8.01 -9.09
C ASP A 143 23.02 -7.17 -7.87
N ASP A 144 23.95 -6.38 -7.35
CA ASP A 144 23.74 -5.57 -6.14
C ASP A 144 22.72 -4.42 -6.32
N ALA A 145 22.59 -3.88 -7.54
CA ALA A 145 21.67 -2.78 -7.81
C ALA A 145 20.21 -3.29 -7.82
N LEU A 146 19.97 -4.39 -8.54
CA LEU A 146 18.72 -5.12 -8.51
C LEU A 146 18.41 -5.59 -7.09
N ALA A 147 19.41 -6.14 -6.38
CA ALA A 147 19.23 -6.60 -5.01
C ALA A 147 18.77 -5.49 -4.06
N ARG A 148 19.40 -4.31 -4.14
CA ARG A 148 19.00 -3.13 -3.36
C ARG A 148 17.57 -2.74 -3.68
N ARG A 149 17.22 -2.61 -4.96
CA ARG A 149 15.89 -2.16 -5.38
C ARG A 149 14.78 -3.12 -4.95
N VAL A 150 14.98 -4.42 -5.20
CA VAL A 150 14.02 -5.47 -4.84
C VAL A 150 13.81 -5.50 -3.32
N LYS A 151 14.89 -5.52 -2.53
CA LYS A 151 14.79 -5.54 -1.06
C LYS A 151 14.07 -4.31 -0.52
N THR A 152 14.43 -3.11 -1.00
CA THR A 152 13.76 -1.87 -0.59
C THR A 152 12.26 -1.92 -0.85
N ILE A 153 11.82 -2.35 -2.04
CA ILE A 153 10.39 -2.45 -2.37
C ILE A 153 9.70 -3.49 -1.49
N VAL A 154 10.29 -4.68 -1.33
CA VAL A 154 9.71 -5.78 -0.56
C VAL A 154 9.56 -5.41 0.92
N GLU A 155 10.62 -4.89 1.54
CA GLU A 155 10.62 -4.49 2.95
C GLU A 155 9.63 -3.34 3.22
N SER A 156 9.53 -2.39 2.29
CA SER A 156 8.59 -1.28 2.39
C SER A 156 7.14 -1.75 2.31
N VAL A 157 6.83 -2.69 1.42
CA VAL A 157 5.48 -3.29 1.37
C VAL A 157 5.20 -4.12 2.62
N TRP A 158 6.17 -4.93 3.08
CA TRP A 158 6.04 -5.69 4.33
C TRP A 158 5.77 -4.79 5.52
N LEU A 159 6.40 -3.60 5.57
CA LEU A 159 6.16 -2.61 6.61
C LEU A 159 4.69 -2.19 6.65
N GLY A 160 4.12 -1.83 5.50
CA GLY A 160 2.69 -1.49 5.42
C GLY A 160 1.79 -2.68 5.78
N ARG A 161 2.15 -3.90 5.39
CA ARG A 161 1.40 -5.12 5.76
C ARG A 161 1.43 -5.38 7.26
N ASP A 162 2.58 -5.21 7.90
CA ASP A 162 2.75 -5.34 9.35
C ASP A 162 1.89 -4.32 10.09
N MET A 163 1.95 -3.05 9.67
CA MET A 163 1.14 -1.99 10.27
C MET A 163 -0.35 -2.33 10.18
N ILE A 164 -0.87 -2.65 8.99
CA ILE A 164 -2.30 -2.95 8.80
C ILE A 164 -2.73 -4.24 9.52
N THR A 165 -1.86 -5.24 9.56
CA THR A 165 -2.21 -6.55 10.14
C THR A 165 -2.16 -6.52 11.66
N THR A 166 -1.33 -5.67 12.26
CA THR A 166 -1.22 -5.50 13.71
C THR A 166 -2.58 -5.11 14.30
N PRO A 167 -3.11 -5.85 15.28
CA PRO A 167 -4.31 -5.50 16.03
C PRO A 167 -4.26 -4.09 16.63
N ALA A 168 -5.42 -3.43 16.67
CA ALA A 168 -5.50 -2.05 17.16
C ALA A 168 -5.08 -1.89 18.63
N ASN A 169 -5.15 -2.93 19.47
CA ASN A 169 -4.62 -2.85 20.84
C ASN A 169 -3.10 -2.68 20.90
N ASP A 170 -2.38 -3.06 19.85
CA ASP A 170 -0.91 -2.95 19.76
C ASP A 170 -0.47 -1.96 18.67
N LEU A 171 -1.42 -1.25 18.06
CA LEU A 171 -1.19 -0.23 17.05
C LEU A 171 -2.20 0.91 17.20
N GLY A 172 -1.86 1.91 18.01
CA GLY A 172 -2.56 3.18 18.12
C GLY A 172 -1.79 4.34 17.47
N PRO A 173 -2.26 5.58 17.68
CA PRO A 173 -1.62 6.78 17.10
C PRO A 173 -0.13 6.91 17.46
N ALA A 174 0.25 6.54 18.69
CA ALA A 174 1.64 6.59 19.15
C ALA A 174 2.52 5.53 18.46
N GLU A 175 1.98 4.34 18.19
CA GLU A 175 2.70 3.28 17.51
C GLU A 175 2.89 3.59 16.02
N ILE A 176 1.91 4.24 15.36
CA ILE A 176 2.08 4.78 14.01
C ILE A 176 3.23 5.80 13.99
N GLU A 177 3.27 6.73 14.94
CA GLU A 177 4.39 7.67 15.07
C GLU A 177 5.73 6.94 15.25
N ALA A 178 5.77 5.88 16.06
CA ALA A 178 6.99 5.11 16.27
C ALA A 178 7.49 4.41 14.99
N TYR A 179 6.60 4.03 14.07
CA TYR A 179 6.99 3.55 12.74
C TYR A 179 7.58 4.68 11.88
N VAL A 180 6.94 5.84 11.86
CA VAL A 180 7.41 7.01 11.07
C VAL A 180 8.76 7.51 11.59
N ARG A 181 8.96 7.58 12.91
CA ARG A 181 10.25 7.95 13.52
C ARG A 181 11.35 6.94 13.20
N ALA A 182 11.07 5.64 13.33
CA ALA A 182 12.06 4.61 12.98
C ALA A 182 12.47 4.68 11.50
N LEU A 183 11.52 5.02 10.61
CA LEU A 183 11.81 5.25 9.21
C LEU A 183 12.66 6.52 9.01
N ALA A 184 12.33 7.60 9.72
CA ALA A 184 13.09 8.85 9.67
C ALA A 184 14.55 8.63 10.13
N ASP A 185 14.74 7.95 11.26
CA ASP A 185 16.07 7.62 11.79
C ASP A 185 16.89 6.79 10.79
N ARG A 186 16.27 5.81 10.10
CA ARG A 186 16.95 4.98 9.11
C ARG A 186 17.46 5.78 7.91
N HIS A 187 16.76 6.83 7.50
CA HIS A 187 17.05 7.57 6.27
C HIS A 187 17.57 9.00 6.50
N GLY A 188 17.81 9.39 7.76
CA GLY A 188 18.23 10.74 8.11
C GLY A 188 17.18 11.80 7.78
N ALA A 189 15.90 11.46 7.91
CA ALA A 189 14.79 12.40 7.76
C ALA A 189 14.45 13.08 9.09
N GLU A 190 13.73 14.20 9.02
CA GLU A 190 13.16 14.85 10.20
C GLU A 190 11.77 14.29 10.48
N CYS A 191 11.40 14.11 11.75
CA CYS A 191 10.06 13.69 12.14
C CYS A 191 9.56 14.43 13.39
N ASN A 192 8.43 15.11 13.24
CA ASN A 192 7.74 15.86 14.30
C ASN A 192 6.29 15.36 14.46
N ALA A 193 5.70 15.58 15.63
CA ALA A 193 4.30 15.26 15.87
C ALA A 193 3.64 16.29 16.78
N VAL A 194 2.41 16.68 16.45
CA VAL A 194 1.53 17.50 17.30
C VAL A 194 0.52 16.56 17.95
N VAL A 195 0.39 16.57 19.28
CA VAL A 195 -0.29 15.50 20.04
C VAL A 195 -1.38 16.04 20.95
N GLY A 196 -2.54 15.36 20.96
CA GLY A 196 -3.63 15.64 21.90
C GLY A 196 -4.13 17.08 21.81
N ASP A 197 -4.25 17.76 22.94
CA ASP A 197 -4.78 19.13 22.99
C ASP A 197 -3.88 20.18 22.29
N GLU A 198 -2.60 19.87 22.04
CA GLU A 198 -1.73 20.73 21.24
C GLU A 198 -2.25 20.89 19.80
N LEU A 199 -3.03 19.91 19.30
CA LEU A 199 -3.70 20.01 18.01
C LEU A 199 -4.59 21.25 17.94
N LEU A 200 -5.28 21.62 19.03
CA LEU A 200 -6.10 22.83 19.06
C LEU A 200 -5.23 24.09 18.99
N ALA A 201 -4.13 24.12 19.75
CA ALA A 201 -3.20 25.25 19.76
C ALA A 201 -2.52 25.47 18.41
N GLN A 202 -2.25 24.39 17.68
CA GLN A 202 -1.61 24.40 16.36
C GLN A 202 -2.61 24.44 15.19
N ASN A 203 -3.91 24.62 15.48
CA ASN A 203 -5.00 24.71 14.50
C ASN A 203 -5.21 23.42 13.66
N TYR A 204 -5.42 22.30 14.35
CA TYR A 204 -5.86 21.00 13.82
C TYR A 204 -7.14 20.51 14.52
N PRO A 205 -8.23 21.30 14.49
CA PRO A 205 -9.46 21.03 15.25
C PRO A 205 -10.21 19.76 14.81
N LEU A 206 -10.19 19.39 13.53
CA LEU A 206 -10.89 18.19 13.04
C LEU A 206 -10.17 16.91 13.49
N ILE A 207 -8.84 16.90 13.45
CA ILE A 207 -8.05 15.77 13.98
C ILE A 207 -8.32 15.58 15.47
N HIS A 208 -8.33 16.68 16.23
CA HIS A 208 -8.65 16.64 17.66
C HIS A 208 -10.06 16.09 17.92
N ALA A 209 -11.07 16.64 17.25
CA ALA A 209 -12.46 16.30 17.48
C ALA A 209 -12.77 14.81 17.22
N VAL A 210 -12.17 14.23 16.17
CA VAL A 210 -12.34 12.80 15.85
C VAL A 210 -11.70 11.91 16.92
N GLY A 211 -10.49 12.25 17.39
CA GLY A 211 -9.74 11.37 18.29
C GLY A 211 -9.95 11.60 19.79
N ARG A 212 -10.54 12.73 20.21
CA ARG A 212 -10.62 13.12 21.64
C ARG A 212 -11.36 12.12 22.53
N ALA A 213 -12.19 11.25 21.94
CA ALA A 213 -12.94 10.23 22.66
C ALA A 213 -12.09 9.03 23.10
N SER A 214 -10.96 8.78 22.44
CA SER A 214 -10.05 7.69 22.81
C SER A 214 -9.17 8.09 23.98
N THR A 215 -8.77 7.09 24.79
CA THR A 215 -7.70 7.25 25.79
C THR A 215 -6.31 7.35 25.16
N ARG A 216 -6.20 7.10 23.85
CA ARG A 216 -4.97 7.19 23.07
C ARG A 216 -4.99 8.49 22.26
N PRO A 217 -4.19 9.52 22.63
CA PRO A 217 -4.34 10.85 22.07
C PRO A 217 -4.15 10.89 20.55
N PRO A 218 -5.01 11.63 19.81
CA PRO A 218 -4.81 11.86 18.38
C PRO A 218 -3.55 12.69 18.11
N ARG A 219 -3.04 12.58 16.87
CA ARG A 219 -1.78 13.19 16.45
C ARG A 219 -1.82 13.60 14.98
N LEU A 220 -1.12 14.67 14.65
CA LEU A 220 -0.61 14.88 13.29
C LEU A 220 0.89 14.58 13.32
N ILE A 221 1.33 13.61 12.52
CA ILE A 221 2.74 13.23 12.39
C ILE A 221 3.26 13.76 11.06
N GLU A 222 4.39 14.45 11.07
CA GLU A 222 5.03 15.06 9.91
C GLU A 222 6.45 14.52 9.75
N LEU A 223 6.77 13.97 8.58
CA LEU A 223 8.13 13.56 8.18
C LEU A 223 8.58 14.39 6.98
N SER A 224 9.82 14.87 7.00
CA SER A 224 10.42 15.66 5.92
C SER A 224 11.77 15.08 5.50
N TRP A 225 11.99 14.92 4.20
CA TRP A 225 13.23 14.37 3.64
C TRP A 225 13.54 14.94 2.24
N GLY A 226 14.81 14.90 1.86
CA GLY A 226 15.27 15.30 0.53
C GLY A 226 15.78 16.74 0.47
N ARG A 227 16.43 17.08 -0.63
CA ARG A 227 17.10 18.39 -0.80
C ARG A 227 16.13 19.49 -1.19
N GLU A 228 16.50 20.73 -0.87
CA GLU A 228 15.83 21.91 -1.42
C GLU A 228 15.94 21.95 -2.96
N GLY A 229 14.91 22.51 -3.61
CA GLY A 229 14.84 22.66 -5.06
C GLY A 229 14.47 21.40 -5.85
N ALA A 230 14.43 20.22 -5.23
CA ALA A 230 13.84 19.04 -5.86
C ALA A 230 12.30 19.18 -5.93
N PRO A 231 11.60 18.47 -6.86
CA PRO A 231 10.15 18.50 -6.93
C PRO A 231 9.51 18.16 -5.58
N ALA A 232 8.65 19.05 -5.08
CA ALA A 232 8.01 18.88 -3.78
C ALA A 232 6.82 17.91 -3.87
N VAL A 233 6.88 16.81 -3.13
CA VAL A 233 5.86 15.76 -3.09
C VAL A 233 5.37 15.60 -1.66
N THR A 234 4.07 15.81 -1.42
CA THR A 234 3.45 15.58 -0.12
C THR A 234 2.53 14.35 -0.17
N LEU A 235 2.80 13.38 0.70
CA LEU A 235 1.97 12.20 0.91
C LEU A 235 1.12 12.39 2.17
N VAL A 236 -0.19 12.16 2.08
CA VAL A 236 -1.12 12.34 3.20
C VAL A 236 -1.86 11.04 3.48
N GLY A 237 -1.74 10.49 4.69
CA GLY A 237 -2.33 9.20 5.05
C GLY A 237 -3.41 9.30 6.12
N LYS A 238 -4.58 8.68 5.86
CA LYS A 238 -5.60 8.41 6.90
C LYS A 238 -5.04 7.43 7.93
N GLY A 239 -4.91 7.85 9.18
CA GLY A 239 -4.36 7.07 10.30
C GLY A 239 -5.38 6.70 11.37
N ILE A 240 -6.61 6.34 11.00
CA ILE A 240 -7.62 5.91 11.98
C ILE A 240 -7.30 4.48 12.45
N CYS A 241 -6.68 4.37 13.62
CA CYS A 241 -6.11 3.12 14.14
C CYS A 241 -7.18 2.06 14.43
N PHE A 242 -8.35 2.52 14.85
CA PHE A 242 -9.56 1.72 14.95
C PHE A 242 -10.77 2.63 14.77
N ASP A 243 -11.77 2.13 14.07
CA ASP A 243 -12.97 2.87 13.74
C ASP A 243 -14.22 2.14 14.24
N THR A 244 -14.79 2.65 15.33
CA THR A 244 -16.09 2.18 15.84
C THR A 244 -17.26 2.79 15.08
N GLY A 245 -17.02 3.85 14.31
CA GLY A 245 -17.98 4.80 13.78
C GLY A 245 -18.34 5.94 14.71
N GLY A 246 -17.85 5.94 15.96
CA GLY A 246 -18.25 6.91 16.95
C GLY A 246 -19.70 6.70 17.36
N LEU A 247 -20.45 7.78 17.57
CA LEU A 247 -21.85 7.69 18.02
C LEU A 247 -22.78 7.10 16.95
N ASP A 248 -22.47 7.28 15.67
CA ASP A 248 -23.06 6.53 14.56
C ASP A 248 -22.39 5.15 14.43
N ILE A 249 -22.57 4.33 15.46
CA ILE A 249 -21.81 3.08 15.66
C ILE A 249 -21.99 2.07 14.52
N LYS A 250 -20.88 1.47 14.08
CA LYS A 250 -20.89 0.40 13.09
C LYS A 250 -21.56 -0.87 13.65
N PRO A 251 -22.27 -1.64 12.81
CA PRO A 251 -22.61 -3.03 13.12
C PRO A 251 -21.35 -3.88 13.34
N ALA A 252 -21.45 -4.92 14.18
CA ALA A 252 -20.33 -5.77 14.55
C ALA A 252 -19.56 -6.36 13.35
N SER A 253 -20.27 -6.77 12.29
CA SER A 253 -19.66 -7.33 11.08
C SER A 253 -18.83 -6.30 10.29
N ALA A 254 -19.25 -5.03 10.29
CA ALA A 254 -18.50 -3.94 9.67
C ALA A 254 -17.30 -3.53 10.54
N MET A 255 -17.44 -3.58 11.86
CA MET A 255 -16.40 -3.20 12.82
C MET A 255 -15.24 -4.21 12.91
N LEU A 256 -15.50 -5.50 12.66
CA LEU A 256 -14.52 -6.60 12.83
C LEU A 256 -13.17 -6.37 12.15
N MET A 257 -13.16 -5.66 11.02
CA MET A 257 -11.97 -5.40 10.22
C MET A 257 -11.37 -4.00 10.41
N MET A 258 -11.91 -3.16 11.30
CA MET A 258 -11.59 -1.74 11.37
C MET A 258 -10.22 -1.41 11.96
N LYS A 259 -9.44 -2.40 12.40
CA LYS A 259 -7.99 -2.23 12.60
C LYS A 259 -7.26 -1.81 11.31
N LYS A 260 -7.83 -2.11 10.15
CA LYS A 260 -7.25 -1.76 8.84
C LYS A 260 -7.49 -0.29 8.45
N ASP A 261 -8.25 0.46 9.23
CA ASP A 261 -8.73 1.79 8.83
C ASP A 261 -7.64 2.89 8.87
N MET A 262 -6.44 2.49 9.31
CA MET A 262 -5.19 3.22 9.17
C MET A 262 -4.42 2.84 7.90
N GLY A 263 -5.01 2.04 7.00
CA GLY A 263 -4.36 1.54 5.78
C GLY A 263 -3.84 2.66 4.87
N GLY A 264 -4.49 3.83 4.89
CA GLY A 264 -3.99 5.02 4.21
C GLY A 264 -2.61 5.47 4.72
N SER A 265 -2.43 5.50 6.03
CA SER A 265 -1.12 5.80 6.65
C SER A 265 -0.07 4.75 6.34
N ALA A 266 -0.45 3.47 6.32
CA ALA A 266 0.46 2.38 5.93
C ALA A 266 0.94 2.53 4.47
N VAL A 267 0.07 2.93 3.55
CA VAL A 267 0.44 3.22 2.16
C VAL A 267 1.41 4.39 2.08
N ALA A 268 1.11 5.51 2.75
CA ALA A 268 1.98 6.69 2.76
C ALA A 268 3.37 6.38 3.32
N VAL A 269 3.45 5.61 4.41
CA VAL A 269 4.71 5.18 5.05
C VAL A 269 5.47 4.19 4.17
N SER A 270 4.79 3.23 3.55
CA SER A 270 5.40 2.27 2.62
C SER A 270 5.99 2.99 1.40
N LEU A 271 5.25 3.94 0.83
CA LEU A 271 5.72 4.73 -0.30
C LEU A 271 6.91 5.62 0.08
N ALA A 272 6.85 6.27 1.24
CA ALA A 272 7.97 7.07 1.75
C ALA A 272 9.24 6.21 1.95
N ALA A 273 9.09 4.99 2.49
CA ALA A 273 10.19 4.05 2.66
C ALA A 273 10.81 3.66 1.32
N MET A 274 10.01 3.43 0.28
CA MET A 274 10.52 3.16 -1.07
C MET A 274 11.25 4.37 -1.65
N ILE A 275 10.66 5.57 -1.58
CA ILE A 275 11.26 6.81 -2.09
C ILE A 275 12.63 7.06 -1.46
N MET A 276 12.71 7.03 -0.12
CA MET A 276 13.94 7.30 0.61
C MET A 276 14.97 6.17 0.45
N GLY A 277 14.54 4.91 0.47
CA GLY A 277 15.43 3.75 0.30
C GLY A 277 15.99 3.60 -1.11
N LEU A 278 15.31 4.14 -2.12
CA LEU A 278 15.79 4.19 -3.51
C LEU A 278 16.50 5.51 -3.84
N GLY A 279 16.45 6.50 -2.94
CA GLY A 279 17.08 7.80 -3.15
C GLY A 279 16.44 8.59 -4.30
N VAL A 280 15.12 8.50 -4.48
CA VAL A 280 14.41 9.24 -5.54
C VAL A 280 14.52 10.75 -5.27
N ASP A 281 14.96 11.54 -6.26
CA ASP A 281 15.30 12.96 -6.09
C ASP A 281 14.06 13.86 -6.00
N VAL A 282 13.38 13.81 -4.84
CA VAL A 282 12.23 14.65 -4.50
C VAL A 282 12.40 15.28 -3.13
N ARG A 283 11.76 16.43 -2.91
CA ARG A 283 11.54 16.98 -1.57
C ARG A 283 10.27 16.34 -1.01
N LEU A 284 10.44 15.28 -0.23
CA LEU A 284 9.37 14.47 0.32
C LEU A 284 8.87 15.06 1.63
N ARG A 285 7.54 15.17 1.76
CA ARG A 285 6.85 15.34 3.04
C ARG A 285 5.79 14.27 3.21
N VAL A 286 5.64 13.75 4.43
CA VAL A 286 4.60 12.77 4.78
C VAL A 286 3.81 13.32 5.95
N LEU A 287 2.48 13.41 5.80
CA LEU A 287 1.55 13.86 6.82
C LEU A 287 0.61 12.72 7.18
N ILE A 288 0.66 12.24 8.41
CA ILE A 288 -0.24 11.19 8.91
C ILE A 288 -1.16 11.79 9.96
N ALA A 289 -2.46 11.83 9.65
CA ALA A 289 -3.50 12.23 10.60
C ALA A 289 -3.96 10.98 11.37
N ALA A 290 -3.37 10.77 12.55
CA ALA A 290 -3.56 9.57 13.35
C ALA A 290 -4.54 9.80 14.50
N ALA A 291 -5.57 8.97 14.59
CA ALA A 291 -6.58 9.05 15.65
C ALA A 291 -7.23 7.67 15.87
N GLU A 292 -8.13 7.59 16.83
CA GLU A 292 -9.04 6.46 16.99
C GLU A 292 -10.46 7.00 17.16
N ASN A 293 -11.39 6.56 16.32
CA ASN A 293 -12.78 6.98 16.38
C ASN A 293 -13.53 6.13 17.40
N SER A 294 -13.69 6.68 18.60
CA SER A 294 -14.18 5.96 19.79
C SER A 294 -15.54 6.46 20.27
N VAL A 295 -16.25 5.60 20.98
CA VAL A 295 -17.49 5.93 21.71
C VAL A 295 -17.16 6.31 23.14
N ALA A 296 -17.43 7.56 23.51
CA ALA A 296 -17.32 8.05 24.89
C ALA A 296 -18.22 9.28 25.09
N GLY A 297 -18.41 9.71 26.34
CA GLY A 297 -19.25 10.88 26.66
C GLY A 297 -18.75 12.21 26.04
N ASN A 298 -17.46 12.28 25.72
CA ASN A 298 -16.83 13.42 25.06
C ASN A 298 -16.66 13.24 23.54
N ALA A 299 -17.27 12.22 22.91
CA ALA A 299 -17.28 12.09 21.45
C ALA A 299 -17.93 13.31 20.77
N PHE A 300 -17.51 13.61 19.55
CA PHE A 300 -18.24 14.51 18.65
C PHE A 300 -19.54 13.85 18.16
N ARG A 301 -20.51 14.64 17.74
CA ARG A 301 -21.90 14.21 17.56
C ARG A 301 -22.42 14.59 16.17
N PRO A 302 -23.42 13.85 15.64
CA PRO A 302 -24.23 14.36 14.55
C PRO A 302 -24.85 15.72 14.92
N GLY A 303 -24.77 16.68 13.99
CA GLY A 303 -25.20 18.06 14.17
C GLY A 303 -24.16 19.00 14.81
N ASP A 304 -23.02 18.48 15.31
CA ASP A 304 -21.91 19.36 15.70
C ASP A 304 -21.42 20.13 14.46
N VAL A 305 -20.98 21.38 14.65
CA VAL A 305 -20.27 22.16 13.63
C VAL A 305 -18.84 22.36 14.09
N LEU A 306 -17.90 21.83 13.30
CA LEU A 306 -16.49 21.84 13.65
C LEU A 306 -15.73 22.81 12.74
N PRO A 307 -14.87 23.69 13.28
CA PRO A 307 -13.94 24.45 12.46
C PRO A 307 -12.88 23.52 11.88
N SER A 308 -12.23 23.95 10.80
CA SER A 308 -11.10 23.28 10.16
C SER A 308 -9.88 24.21 10.10
N ARG A 309 -8.70 23.62 9.90
CA ARG A 309 -7.46 24.37 9.64
C ARG A 309 -7.60 25.35 8.47
N ALA A 310 -8.36 24.98 7.44
CA ALA A 310 -8.58 25.81 6.26
C ALA A 310 -9.50 27.02 6.51
N GLY A 311 -10.03 27.18 7.73
CA GLY A 311 -10.98 28.23 8.08
C GLY A 311 -12.43 27.94 7.67
N LEU A 312 -12.69 26.78 7.07
CA LEU A 312 -14.04 26.30 6.75
C LEU A 312 -14.67 25.62 7.96
N THR A 313 -15.99 25.68 8.06
CA THR A 313 -16.81 24.99 9.05
C THR A 313 -17.49 23.76 8.44
N VAL A 314 -17.50 22.65 9.18
CA VAL A 314 -18.06 21.37 8.73
C VAL A 314 -19.14 20.92 9.70
N GLU A 315 -20.38 20.82 9.22
CA GLU A 315 -21.47 20.16 9.93
C GLU A 315 -21.29 18.63 9.85
N ILE A 316 -21.45 17.96 10.99
CA ILE A 316 -21.30 16.51 11.10
C ILE A 316 -22.64 15.86 10.83
N GLY A 317 -22.85 15.34 9.62
CA GLY A 317 -24.01 14.50 9.32
C GLY A 317 -23.83 13.05 9.74
N ASN A 318 -22.59 12.55 9.84
CA ASN A 318 -22.29 11.19 10.30
C ASN A 318 -20.89 11.08 10.91
N THR A 319 -20.77 10.55 12.13
CA THR A 319 -19.48 10.37 12.83
C THR A 319 -18.63 9.22 12.30
N ASP A 320 -19.21 8.32 11.50
CA ASP A 320 -18.54 7.23 10.75
C ASP A 320 -17.93 7.71 9.42
N ALA A 321 -18.06 9.00 9.13
CA ALA A 321 -17.37 9.67 8.03
C ALA A 321 -16.24 10.56 8.56
N GLU A 322 -15.49 10.05 9.54
CA GLU A 322 -14.41 10.74 10.26
C GLU A 322 -13.12 10.86 9.45
N GLY A 323 -12.81 9.88 8.61
CA GLY A 323 -11.54 9.81 7.90
C GLY A 323 -11.30 11.04 7.02
N ARG A 324 -12.36 11.59 6.41
CA ARG A 324 -12.26 12.80 5.60
C ARG A 324 -12.03 14.06 6.44
N LEU A 325 -12.51 14.08 7.69
CA LEU A 325 -12.32 15.20 8.62
C LEU A 325 -10.85 15.31 9.02
N VAL A 326 -10.23 14.20 9.43
CA VAL A 326 -8.81 14.20 9.82
C VAL A 326 -7.90 14.52 8.64
N LEU A 327 -8.28 14.08 7.43
CA LEU A 327 -7.56 14.40 6.20
C LEU A 327 -7.71 15.86 5.76
N ALA A 328 -8.84 16.51 6.04
CA ALA A 328 -9.07 17.90 5.67
C ALA A 328 -8.05 18.85 6.33
N ASP A 329 -7.80 18.67 7.63
CA ASP A 329 -6.78 19.42 8.36
C ASP A 329 -5.37 19.13 7.84
N ALA A 330 -5.07 17.85 7.55
CA ALA A 330 -3.77 17.47 6.99
C ALA A 330 -3.55 17.98 5.56
N LEU A 331 -4.59 18.04 4.73
CA LEU A 331 -4.57 18.62 3.39
C LEU A 331 -4.34 20.13 3.42
N ALA A 332 -5.00 20.84 4.35
CA ALA A 332 -4.77 22.27 4.54
C ALA A 332 -3.30 22.54 4.92
N ARG A 333 -2.72 21.74 5.83
CA ARG A 333 -1.28 21.78 6.15
C ARG A 333 -0.41 21.40 4.94
N ALA A 334 -0.87 20.47 4.11
CA ALA A 334 -0.16 20.11 2.88
C ALA A 334 -0.02 21.30 1.91
N GLY A 335 -1.04 22.15 1.82
CA GLY A 335 -1.02 23.31 0.91
C GLY A 335 -0.04 24.42 1.29
N GLU A 336 0.35 24.53 2.56
CA GLU A 336 1.19 25.65 3.05
C GLU A 336 2.58 25.72 2.40
N ASP A 337 3.10 24.57 1.96
CA ASP A 337 4.44 24.48 1.35
C ASP A 337 4.42 24.49 -0.19
N LYS A 338 3.25 24.73 -0.81
CA LYS A 338 3.05 24.77 -2.28
C LYS A 338 3.71 23.60 -3.04
N PRO A 339 3.38 22.35 -2.69
CA PRO A 339 3.98 21.18 -3.32
C PRO A 339 3.57 21.06 -4.79
N ALA A 340 4.41 20.43 -5.62
CA ALA A 340 4.06 20.10 -6.99
C ALA A 340 2.99 19.00 -7.04
N VAL A 341 3.07 18.04 -6.12
CA VAL A 341 2.13 16.90 -6.03
C VAL A 341 1.68 16.72 -4.58
N VAL A 342 0.37 16.55 -4.38
CA VAL A 342 -0.22 16.07 -3.13
C VAL A 342 -1.00 14.80 -3.41
N ALA A 343 -0.73 13.71 -2.68
CA ALA A 343 -1.47 12.46 -2.80
C ALA A 343 -2.04 12.05 -1.44
N THR A 344 -3.36 11.86 -1.36
CA THR A 344 -4.02 11.30 -0.16
C THR A 344 -4.31 9.81 -0.35
N PHE A 345 -4.09 9.04 0.71
CA PHE A 345 -4.36 7.61 0.77
C PHE A 345 -5.30 7.34 1.93
N ALA A 346 -6.41 6.64 1.67
CA ALA A 346 -7.40 6.39 2.69
C ALA A 346 -8.19 5.11 2.44
N THR A 347 -8.53 4.41 3.50
CA THR A 347 -9.61 3.41 3.52
C THR A 347 -10.94 4.13 3.73
N LEU A 348 -11.34 4.98 2.77
CA LEU A 348 -12.27 6.06 3.06
C LEU A 348 -13.73 5.63 3.00
N THR A 349 -14.12 4.82 2.00
CA THR A 349 -15.54 4.53 1.80
C THR A 349 -15.86 3.06 1.56
N GLY A 350 -16.99 2.62 2.11
CA GLY A 350 -17.63 1.37 1.67
C GLY A 350 -18.09 1.44 0.22
N ALA A 351 -18.45 2.62 -0.28
CA ALA A 351 -18.98 2.85 -1.63
C ALA A 351 -17.96 2.53 -2.73
N ALA A 352 -16.68 2.89 -2.58
CA ALA A 352 -15.64 2.56 -3.55
C ALA A 352 -15.50 1.04 -3.72
N ARG A 353 -15.61 0.28 -2.62
CA ARG A 353 -15.55 -1.19 -2.64
C ARG A 353 -16.78 -1.81 -3.29
N VAL A 354 -17.96 -1.21 -3.16
CA VAL A 354 -19.16 -1.65 -3.87
C VAL A 354 -18.99 -1.43 -5.38
N ALA A 355 -18.36 -0.32 -5.78
CA ALA A 355 -18.16 0.03 -7.19
C ALA A 355 -17.06 -0.80 -7.87
N LEU A 356 -15.90 -0.99 -7.22
CA LEU A 356 -14.68 -1.53 -7.85
C LEU A 356 -14.17 -2.82 -7.19
N GLY A 357 -14.83 -3.30 -6.13
CA GLY A 357 -14.37 -4.45 -5.37
C GLY A 357 -13.17 -4.15 -4.48
N PRO A 358 -12.54 -5.19 -3.89
CA PRO A 358 -11.44 -5.06 -2.92
C PRO A 358 -10.06 -4.90 -3.57
N ASP A 359 -9.88 -5.34 -4.81
CA ASP A 359 -8.56 -5.46 -5.46
C ASP A 359 -8.19 -4.24 -6.31
N LEU A 360 -9.14 -3.35 -6.63
CA LEU A 360 -8.96 -2.21 -7.52
C LEU A 360 -9.33 -0.89 -6.82
N PRO A 361 -8.37 -0.21 -6.17
CA PRO A 361 -8.59 1.10 -5.54
C PRO A 361 -9.16 2.15 -6.51
N ALA A 362 -10.05 3.00 -6.00
CA ALA A 362 -10.53 4.17 -6.73
C ALA A 362 -9.50 5.29 -6.62
N MET A 363 -9.14 5.88 -7.76
CA MET A 363 -8.27 7.05 -7.84
C MET A 363 -9.06 8.24 -8.39
N PHE A 364 -8.92 9.40 -7.77
CA PHE A 364 -9.41 10.68 -8.26
C PHE A 364 -8.22 11.59 -8.49
N SER A 365 -8.26 12.43 -9.53
CA SER A 365 -7.15 13.35 -9.85
C SER A 365 -7.67 14.64 -10.47
N THR A 366 -7.03 15.76 -10.10
CA THR A 366 -7.23 17.07 -10.76
C THR A 366 -6.48 17.21 -12.08
N ASP A 367 -5.54 16.31 -12.37
CA ASP A 367 -4.75 16.29 -13.59
C ASP A 367 -4.96 14.98 -14.37
N ASP A 368 -5.35 15.09 -15.64
CA ASP A 368 -5.67 13.96 -16.50
C ASP A 368 -4.42 13.13 -16.84
N ALA A 369 -3.30 13.79 -17.14
CA ALA A 369 -2.06 13.14 -17.55
C ALA A 369 -1.42 12.38 -16.38
N ALA A 370 -1.47 12.92 -15.17
CA ALA A 370 -1.04 12.25 -13.95
C ALA A 370 -1.91 11.01 -13.70
N ALA A 371 -3.23 11.13 -13.82
CA ALA A 371 -4.14 10.01 -13.64
C ALA A 371 -3.86 8.87 -14.62
N GLU A 372 -3.73 9.17 -15.91
CA GLU A 372 -3.41 8.16 -16.93
C GLU A 372 -2.04 7.52 -16.67
N SER A 373 -1.05 8.33 -16.27
CA SER A 373 0.29 7.85 -15.95
C SER A 373 0.27 6.87 -14.77
N VAL A 374 -0.40 7.20 -13.66
CA VAL A 374 -0.52 6.30 -12.50
C VAL A 374 -1.26 5.03 -12.87
N ALA A 375 -2.38 5.11 -13.59
CA ALA A 375 -3.16 3.94 -13.99
C ALA A 375 -2.34 2.97 -14.85
N ARG A 376 -1.63 3.50 -15.86
CA ARG A 376 -0.74 2.70 -16.72
C ARG A 376 0.41 2.06 -15.95
N GLN A 377 1.04 2.81 -15.06
CA GLN A 377 2.17 2.31 -14.26
C GLN A 377 1.73 1.30 -13.20
N GLY A 378 0.55 1.48 -12.61
CA GLY A 378 -0.06 0.52 -11.69
C GLY A 378 -0.33 -0.83 -12.34
N LEU A 379 -0.72 -0.88 -13.62
CA LEU A 379 -0.81 -2.14 -14.36
C LEU A 379 0.54 -2.86 -14.45
N THR A 380 1.61 -2.15 -14.85
CA THR A 380 2.96 -2.74 -14.94
C THR A 380 3.48 -3.21 -13.58
N ALA A 381 3.19 -2.47 -12.51
CA ALA A 381 3.61 -2.77 -11.14
C ALA A 381 2.75 -3.83 -10.43
N ALA A 382 1.74 -4.41 -11.09
CA ALA A 382 0.72 -5.28 -10.48
C ALA A 382 0.05 -4.65 -9.25
N ASP A 383 -0.19 -3.34 -9.29
CA ASP A 383 -0.81 -2.52 -8.27
C ASP A 383 -1.81 -1.56 -8.94
N PRO A 384 -2.88 -2.09 -9.55
CA PRO A 384 -3.75 -1.33 -10.43
C PRO A 384 -4.61 -0.33 -9.67
N VAL A 385 -5.01 0.74 -10.34
CA VAL A 385 -6.01 1.70 -9.85
C VAL A 385 -7.01 1.99 -10.95
N TRP A 386 -8.22 2.44 -10.57
CA TRP A 386 -9.21 2.89 -11.53
C TRP A 386 -9.58 4.34 -11.31
N ARG A 387 -9.57 5.14 -12.38
CA ARG A 387 -9.92 6.54 -12.30
C ARG A 387 -11.43 6.72 -12.13
N MET A 388 -11.81 7.41 -11.06
CA MET A 388 -13.15 7.92 -10.79
C MET A 388 -13.16 9.46 -10.97
N PRO A 389 -14.30 10.06 -11.37
CA PRO A 389 -14.35 11.48 -11.68
C PRO A 389 -14.53 12.35 -10.42
N PHE A 390 -13.92 13.54 -10.39
CA PHE A 390 -14.39 14.65 -9.55
C PHE A 390 -15.59 15.31 -10.22
N TRP A 391 -16.75 14.63 -10.21
CA TRP A 391 -17.94 15.10 -10.92
C TRP A 391 -18.56 16.34 -10.26
N PRO A 392 -18.48 17.54 -10.86
CA PRO A 392 -18.89 18.79 -10.19
C PRO A 392 -20.38 18.83 -9.84
N GLY A 393 -21.22 18.10 -10.59
CA GLY A 393 -22.67 18.06 -10.35
C GLY A 393 -23.08 17.45 -9.01
N TYR A 394 -22.15 16.83 -8.27
CA TYR A 394 -22.39 16.30 -6.92
C TYR A 394 -21.86 17.21 -5.80
N GLU A 395 -21.24 18.34 -6.10
CA GLU A 395 -20.71 19.24 -5.07
C GLU A 395 -21.80 19.78 -4.14
N ARG A 396 -22.99 20.10 -4.69
CA ARG A 396 -24.17 20.54 -3.93
C ARG A 396 -24.68 19.52 -2.92
N ASN A 397 -24.30 18.24 -3.10
CA ASN A 397 -24.74 17.19 -2.17
C ASN A 397 -24.01 17.30 -0.82
N LEU A 398 -23.00 18.16 -0.71
CA LEU A 398 -22.28 18.46 0.53
C LEU A 398 -22.69 19.82 1.13
N ASP A 399 -23.71 20.48 0.57
CA ASP A 399 -24.16 21.78 1.10
C ASP A 399 -24.77 21.59 2.50
N SER A 400 -24.51 22.54 3.39
CA SER A 400 -25.14 22.61 4.70
C SER A 400 -25.94 23.92 4.80
N SER A 401 -27.05 23.87 5.54
CA SER A 401 -27.81 25.09 5.88
C SER A 401 -27.27 25.82 7.12
N ILE A 402 -26.28 25.23 7.80
CA ILE A 402 -25.75 25.69 9.09
C ILE A 402 -24.25 26.03 8.99
N ALA A 403 -23.48 25.26 8.23
CA ALA A 403 -22.03 25.40 8.06
C ALA A 403 -21.65 25.58 6.58
N ASP A 404 -20.36 25.75 6.29
CA ASP A 404 -19.87 25.86 4.90
C ASP A 404 -20.06 24.57 4.10
N MET A 405 -20.11 23.41 4.77
CA MET A 405 -20.44 22.12 4.18
C MET A 405 -20.86 21.08 5.23
N ASN A 406 -21.44 19.98 4.78
CA ASN A 406 -21.64 18.76 5.56
C ASN A 406 -20.54 17.73 5.24
N ASN A 407 -20.15 16.91 6.22
CA ASN A 407 -19.18 15.83 5.98
C ASN A 407 -19.75 14.66 5.18
N VAL A 408 -21.07 14.51 5.06
CA VAL A 408 -21.72 13.50 4.23
C VAL A 408 -22.72 14.13 3.26
N SER A 409 -23.18 13.32 2.30
CA SER A 409 -24.31 13.66 1.46
C SER A 409 -25.61 13.08 2.02
N ASP A 410 -26.74 13.73 1.75
CA ASP A 410 -28.08 13.30 2.20
C ASP A 410 -28.54 11.94 1.61
N GLY A 411 -27.91 11.48 0.53
CA GLY A 411 -28.31 10.27 -0.19
C GLY A 411 -27.25 9.14 -0.16
N PRO A 412 -27.67 7.88 -0.43
CA PRO A 412 -26.77 6.72 -0.40
C PRO A 412 -25.92 6.57 -1.67
N PHE A 413 -26.13 7.40 -2.68
CA PHE A 413 -25.51 7.28 -4.00
C PHE A 413 -24.22 8.10 -4.09
N ALA A 414 -23.32 7.65 -4.96
CA ALA A 414 -22.07 8.34 -5.28
C ALA A 414 -21.13 8.60 -4.07
N GLY A 415 -21.23 7.81 -3.00
CA GLY A 415 -20.50 8.03 -1.75
C GLY A 415 -18.98 8.16 -1.89
N ALA A 416 -18.36 7.42 -2.83
CA ALA A 416 -16.92 7.56 -3.13
C ALA A 416 -16.61 8.93 -3.76
N VAL A 417 -17.46 9.39 -4.70
CA VAL A 417 -17.27 10.66 -5.41
C VAL A 417 -17.53 11.84 -4.47
N THR A 418 -18.58 11.80 -3.65
CA THR A 418 -18.88 12.88 -2.69
C THR A 418 -17.81 12.96 -1.60
N ALA A 419 -17.27 11.84 -1.11
CA ALA A 419 -16.13 11.84 -0.19
C ALA A 419 -14.87 12.47 -0.82
N ALA A 420 -14.58 12.13 -2.08
CA ALA A 420 -13.45 12.71 -2.80
C ALA A 420 -13.63 14.22 -3.05
N LEU A 421 -14.84 14.66 -3.40
CA LEU A 421 -15.18 16.08 -3.55
C LEU A 421 -15.05 16.86 -2.24
N PHE A 422 -15.44 16.26 -1.10
CA PHE A 422 -15.20 16.85 0.22
C PHE A 422 -13.72 17.12 0.41
N LEU A 423 -12.85 16.12 0.19
CA LEU A 423 -11.40 16.29 0.33
C LEU A 423 -10.83 17.33 -0.64
N LYS A 424 -11.34 17.38 -1.88
CA LYS A 424 -10.90 18.36 -2.90
C LYS A 424 -11.07 19.81 -2.43
N ARG A 425 -12.07 20.12 -1.58
CA ARG A 425 -12.26 21.48 -1.03
C ARG A 425 -11.13 21.92 -0.08
N PHE A 426 -10.36 20.98 0.47
CA PHE A 426 -9.23 21.24 1.37
C PHE A 426 -7.86 21.07 0.68
N ALA A 427 -7.83 20.52 -0.53
CA ALA A 427 -6.61 20.30 -1.27
C ALA A 427 -6.06 21.60 -1.87
N PRO A 428 -4.72 21.78 -1.95
CA PRO A 428 -4.13 22.95 -2.60
C PRO A 428 -4.51 23.03 -4.08
N SER A 429 -4.94 24.21 -4.52
CA SER A 429 -5.39 24.45 -5.90
C SER A 429 -4.25 24.55 -6.92
N ASP A 430 -3.03 24.81 -6.47
CA ASP A 430 -1.83 24.99 -7.28
C ASP A 430 -0.99 23.71 -7.43
N ALA A 431 -1.43 22.60 -6.84
CA ALA A 431 -0.77 21.29 -6.92
C ALA A 431 -1.55 20.31 -7.80
N THR A 432 -0.86 19.33 -8.38
CA THR A 432 -1.53 18.11 -8.85
C THR A 432 -2.03 17.32 -7.64
N TYR A 433 -3.35 17.21 -7.50
CA TYR A 433 -3.98 16.54 -6.36
C TYR A 433 -4.50 15.15 -6.71
N MET A 434 -3.84 14.16 -6.10
CA MET A 434 -4.10 12.72 -6.01
C MET A 434 -5.06 12.33 -4.86
N HIS A 435 -6.17 11.61 -5.07
CA HIS A 435 -6.84 10.89 -3.97
C HIS A 435 -7.04 9.41 -4.30
N PHE A 436 -6.65 8.55 -3.36
CA PHE A 436 -6.80 7.10 -3.47
C PHE A 436 -7.67 6.56 -2.34
N ASP A 437 -8.83 6.00 -2.71
CA ASP A 437 -9.72 5.25 -1.83
C ASP A 437 -9.45 3.75 -2.02
N LEU A 438 -8.78 3.15 -1.04
CA LEU A 438 -8.25 1.79 -1.08
C LEU A 438 -8.93 0.87 -0.05
N PHE A 439 -8.88 -0.43 -0.28
CA PHE A 439 -9.44 -1.38 0.69
C PHE A 439 -8.47 -1.68 1.84
N GLY A 440 -7.18 -1.67 1.55
CA GLY A 440 -6.09 -1.89 2.52
C GLY A 440 -5.97 -3.34 2.96
N TRP A 441 -6.57 -4.29 2.24
CA TRP A 441 -6.65 -5.68 2.70
C TRP A 441 -6.76 -6.66 1.54
N ARG A 442 -6.00 -7.76 1.61
CA ARG A 442 -6.12 -8.89 0.69
C ARG A 442 -7.04 -9.96 1.27
N GLN A 443 -8.10 -10.32 0.54
CA GLN A 443 -9.12 -11.26 1.03
C GLN A 443 -8.69 -12.73 1.07
N ALA A 444 -7.77 -13.12 0.17
CA ALA A 444 -7.28 -14.48 0.02
C ALA A 444 -5.81 -14.48 -0.43
N ARG A 445 -5.10 -15.60 -0.24
CA ARG A 445 -3.75 -15.75 -0.79
C ARG A 445 -3.80 -15.62 -2.31
N LYS A 446 -2.85 -14.85 -2.85
CA LYS A 446 -2.58 -14.66 -4.27
C LYS A 446 -1.04 -14.63 -4.46
N PRO A 447 -0.52 -14.60 -5.70
CA PRO A 447 0.93 -14.57 -5.95
C PRO A 447 1.68 -13.51 -5.15
N LEU A 448 1.10 -12.32 -5.01
CA LEU A 448 1.75 -11.23 -4.29
C LEU A 448 1.71 -11.36 -2.76
N GLY A 449 1.07 -12.36 -2.16
CA GLY A 449 1.10 -12.55 -0.70
C GLY A 449 -0.14 -13.21 -0.09
N PRO A 450 -0.12 -13.43 1.24
CA PRO A 450 -1.21 -14.06 1.98
C PRO A 450 -2.40 -13.12 2.19
N LYS A 451 -3.52 -13.68 2.67
CA LYS A 451 -4.63 -12.89 3.23
C LYS A 451 -4.10 -12.02 4.39
N GLY A 452 -4.41 -10.73 4.39
CA GLY A 452 -3.87 -9.81 5.40
C GLY A 452 -3.92 -8.36 4.95
N GLY A 453 -3.22 -7.49 5.69
CA GLY A 453 -3.01 -6.11 5.27
C GLY A 453 -2.32 -6.03 3.91
N GLU A 454 -2.65 -5.00 3.14
CA GLU A 454 -1.99 -4.73 1.85
C GLU A 454 -1.94 -3.21 1.60
N PRO A 455 -0.75 -2.59 1.54
CA PRO A 455 -0.61 -1.18 1.18
C PRO A 455 -0.76 -1.01 -0.34
N GLN A 456 -1.99 -1.14 -0.83
CA GLN A 456 -2.35 -0.93 -2.24
C GLN A 456 -1.92 0.48 -2.70
N VAL A 457 -1.68 0.66 -4.00
CA VAL A 457 -1.28 1.91 -4.66
C VAL A 457 0.17 2.34 -4.43
N ALA A 458 0.83 1.88 -3.36
CA ALA A 458 2.18 2.34 -3.02
C ALA A 458 3.19 2.11 -4.16
N ARG A 459 3.14 0.98 -4.87
CA ARG A 459 4.09 0.69 -5.96
C ARG A 459 3.73 1.44 -7.23
N ALA A 460 2.44 1.62 -7.51
CA ALA A 460 1.98 2.44 -8.64
C ALA A 460 2.43 3.90 -8.50
N MET A 461 2.30 4.45 -7.30
CA MET A 461 2.72 5.82 -7.01
C MET A 461 4.23 6.00 -6.97
N LEU A 462 5.00 4.99 -6.52
CA LEU A 462 6.46 5.01 -6.64
C LEU A 462 6.87 5.20 -8.10
N ALA A 463 6.35 4.36 -8.99
CA ALA A 463 6.67 4.43 -10.41
C ALA A 463 6.31 5.81 -11.00
N TYR A 464 5.12 6.33 -10.66
CA TYR A 464 4.71 7.67 -11.09
C TYR A 464 5.69 8.76 -10.63
N ILE A 465 6.12 8.73 -9.37
CA ILE A 465 7.07 9.71 -8.81
C ILE A 465 8.45 9.58 -9.49
N GLU A 466 8.94 8.37 -9.74
CA GLU A 466 10.18 8.17 -10.52
C GLU A 466 10.05 8.78 -11.92
N SER A 467 8.89 8.63 -12.57
CA SER A 467 8.62 9.24 -13.88
C SER A 467 8.48 10.76 -13.85
N LEU A 468 8.16 11.35 -12.69
CA LEU A 468 8.11 12.80 -12.50
C LEU A 468 9.53 13.38 -12.50
N VAL A 469 10.44 12.75 -11.75
CA VAL A 469 11.83 13.20 -11.64
C VAL A 469 12.59 13.07 -12.96
N LEU A 470 12.33 12.01 -13.75
CA LEU A 470 12.97 11.82 -15.06
C LEU A 470 12.60 12.87 -16.12
N ARG A 471 11.56 13.68 -15.89
CA ARG A 471 11.10 14.73 -16.81
C ARG A 471 11.73 16.10 -16.52
N HIS A 472 12.44 16.23 -15.40
CA HIS A 472 13.16 17.43 -14.97
C HIS A 472 14.66 17.14 -14.96
#